data_AF-A0A3M1LCJ4-F1
#
_entry.id   AF-A0A3M1LCJ4-F1
#
_cell.length_a   1.000
_cell.length_b   1.000
_cell.length_c   1.000
_cell.angle_alpha   90.00
_cell.angle_beta   90.00
_cell.angle_gamma   90.00
#
_symmetry.space_group_name_H-M   'P 1'
#
loop_
_entity.id
_entity.type
_entity.pdbx_description
1 polymer ?
#
loop_
_entity_poly.entity_id
_entity_poly.type
_entity_poly.pdbx_seq_one_letter_code
_entity_poly.pdbx_strand_id
1 'polypeptide(L)'
;MFVFLPVWLGAQVPVCNDFVQLSLDGNCEAFVLPDMVLEGSYPNFDDFTVRITRLDGTPVPNPVTGAYIGEPLQYKVTHEPTQNSCWGMLVVEDKLAPVLVCADATLPCHADPEPAWPAWHPNHPGGDAPFPEILENCTPLEDLTVNLVSEVVDDAQQCADPQPGDGSAGSVTIVRQWVAVDAAGNESALCTQTITIVRPENIDFPNDIVWTCEQSNAFPNVLDPTPLHPFITDTDPGTPQIIEVNLDPESDDDDGSLPFPPPNDTKDRPDINSTNIANGGNGSPGDTPPNNGLDDADVLELTGSGTPARIDGPYCQYGYVHFDVVTNTCTGAQGLIKITRTWTVLDWCTG
;
A
#
# COMPACT_ATOMS: atom_id res chain seq x y z
N MET A 1 25.90 -76.96 25.73
CA MET A 1 26.98 -76.38 24.91
C MET A 1 26.56 -74.96 24.59
N PHE A 2 27.01 -73.98 25.38
CA PHE A 2 26.75 -72.57 25.12
C PHE A 2 27.62 -72.15 23.94
N VAL A 3 26.97 -71.78 22.83
CA VAL A 3 27.65 -71.19 21.67
C VAL A 3 27.94 -69.74 22.03
N PHE A 4 29.18 -69.44 22.37
CA PHE A 4 29.67 -68.07 22.36
C PHE A 4 29.76 -67.64 20.89
N LEU A 5 28.79 -66.84 20.44
CA LEU A 5 28.98 -66.02 19.26
C LEU A 5 29.93 -64.89 19.66
N PRO A 6 31.08 -64.71 18.98
CA PRO A 6 31.87 -63.51 19.17
C PRO A 6 31.05 -62.34 18.62
N VAL A 7 30.47 -61.53 19.50
CA VAL A 7 30.02 -60.18 19.12
C VAL A 7 31.30 -59.43 18.78
N TRP A 8 31.56 -59.28 17.49
CA TRP A 8 32.55 -58.35 16.98
C TRP A 8 32.02 -56.94 17.31
N LEU A 9 32.30 -56.45 18.51
CA LEU A 9 32.23 -55.03 18.84
C LEU A 9 33.38 -54.35 18.07
N GLY A 10 33.23 -54.26 16.75
CA GLY A 10 34.03 -53.34 15.97
C GLY A 10 33.70 -51.94 16.46
N ALA A 11 34.68 -51.23 17.00
CA ALA A 11 34.52 -49.82 17.33
C ALA A 11 34.23 -49.08 16.02
N GLN A 12 32.97 -48.77 15.75
CA GLN A 12 32.63 -47.85 14.65
C GLN A 12 33.24 -46.50 15.03
N VAL A 13 34.21 -46.04 14.25
CA VAL A 13 34.87 -44.74 14.45
C VAL A 13 34.17 -43.76 13.51
N PRO A 14 33.24 -42.92 14.01
CA PRO A 14 32.65 -41.88 13.18
C PRO A 14 33.72 -40.86 12.79
N VAL A 15 33.69 -40.45 11.53
CA VAL A 15 34.47 -39.32 11.01
C VAL A 15 33.44 -38.30 10.53
N CYS A 16 33.69 -37.02 10.80
CA CYS A 16 32.77 -35.95 10.48
C CYS A 16 33.40 -35.08 9.41
N ASN A 17 32.58 -34.48 8.54
CA ASN A 17 33.04 -33.40 7.66
C ASN A 17 33.63 -32.27 8.52
N ASP A 18 34.70 -31.63 8.04
CA ASP A 18 35.30 -30.52 8.79
C ASP A 18 34.36 -29.29 8.82
N PHE A 19 33.70 -29.01 7.70
CA PHE A 19 32.82 -27.86 7.51
C PHE A 19 31.66 -28.18 6.55
N VAL A 20 30.43 -27.83 6.94
CA VAL A 20 29.21 -28.04 6.15
C VAL A 20 28.47 -26.72 5.94
N GLN A 21 28.02 -26.47 4.71
CA GLN A 21 27.07 -25.39 4.41
C GLN A 21 25.65 -25.97 4.45
N LEU A 22 24.81 -25.47 5.35
CA LEU A 22 23.44 -25.91 5.53
C LEU A 22 22.49 -24.89 4.91
N SER A 23 21.89 -25.24 3.79
CA SER A 23 20.90 -24.38 3.13
C SER A 23 19.50 -24.62 3.69
N LEU A 24 18.78 -23.53 3.97
CA LEU A 24 17.41 -23.56 4.48
C LEU A 24 16.39 -23.87 3.38
N ASP A 25 15.25 -24.41 3.77
CA ASP A 25 14.11 -24.67 2.88
C ASP A 25 13.10 -23.50 2.84
N GLY A 26 11.97 -23.69 2.14
CA GLY A 26 10.92 -22.68 2.01
C GLY A 26 10.17 -22.33 3.29
N ASN A 27 10.43 -23.03 4.41
CA ASN A 27 9.94 -22.65 5.74
C ASN A 27 11.02 -21.93 6.56
N CYS A 28 12.17 -21.61 5.95
CA CYS A 28 13.34 -21.06 6.61
C CYS A 28 13.94 -21.99 7.69
N GLU A 29 13.88 -23.30 7.45
CA GLU A 29 14.38 -24.33 8.37
C GLU A 29 15.19 -25.40 7.62
N ALA A 30 16.09 -26.09 8.32
CA ALA A 30 16.78 -27.26 7.79
C ALA A 30 17.13 -28.25 8.89
N PHE A 31 16.89 -29.54 8.64
CA PHE A 31 17.35 -30.61 9.50
C PHE A 31 18.81 -30.94 9.21
N VAL A 32 19.62 -31.09 10.26
CA VAL A 32 20.97 -31.64 10.18
C VAL A 32 20.89 -33.13 10.45
N LEU A 33 20.96 -33.93 9.40
CA LEU A 33 20.90 -35.39 9.47
C LEU A 33 22.30 -36.00 9.54
N PRO A 34 22.49 -37.18 10.19
CA PRO A 34 23.80 -37.82 10.29
C PRO A 34 24.53 -38.03 8.96
N ASP A 35 23.81 -38.37 7.89
CA ASP A 35 24.35 -38.59 6.55
C ASP A 35 24.91 -37.30 5.90
N MET A 36 24.42 -36.13 6.31
CA MET A 36 24.90 -34.84 5.81
C MET A 36 26.25 -34.44 6.42
N VAL A 37 26.55 -34.92 7.63
CA VAL A 37 27.66 -34.43 8.45
C VAL A 37 28.75 -35.46 8.75
N LEU A 38 28.48 -36.74 8.49
CA LEU A 38 29.44 -37.82 8.59
C LEU A 38 30.19 -38.03 7.27
N GLU A 39 31.46 -38.40 7.37
CA GLU A 39 32.27 -38.85 6.25
C GLU A 39 32.17 -40.36 6.09
N GLY A 40 31.75 -40.81 4.90
CA GLY A 40 31.72 -42.23 4.53
C GLY A 40 30.33 -42.85 4.54
N SER A 41 30.28 -44.17 4.38
CA SER A 41 29.03 -44.93 4.34
C SER A 41 28.87 -45.77 5.60
N TYR A 42 27.72 -45.63 6.25
CA TYR A 42 27.40 -46.32 7.49
C TYR A 42 26.22 -47.27 7.27
N PRO A 43 26.19 -48.46 7.90
CA PRO A 43 25.12 -49.43 7.69
C PRO A 43 23.76 -48.95 8.19
N ASN A 44 23.75 -48.10 9.23
CA ASN A 44 22.56 -47.59 9.87
C ASN A 44 22.82 -46.18 10.40
N PHE A 45 22.12 -45.17 9.88
CA PHE A 45 22.24 -43.79 10.33
C PHE A 45 21.41 -43.51 11.59
N ASP A 46 20.43 -44.36 11.93
CA ASP A 46 19.60 -44.22 13.13
C ASP A 46 20.37 -44.48 14.43
N ASP A 47 21.55 -45.11 14.36
CA ASP A 47 22.45 -45.33 15.50
C ASP A 47 23.26 -44.06 15.84
N PHE A 48 23.05 -42.95 15.12
CA PHE A 48 23.78 -41.70 15.30
C PHE A 48 22.85 -40.57 15.73
N THR A 49 23.24 -39.88 16.80
CA THR A 49 22.56 -38.67 17.27
C THR A 49 23.41 -37.44 16.98
N VAL A 50 22.80 -36.45 16.31
CA VAL A 50 23.40 -35.14 16.04
C VAL A 50 22.99 -34.15 17.12
N ARG A 51 23.97 -33.47 17.72
CA ARG A 51 23.75 -32.32 18.62
C ARG A 51 24.43 -31.09 18.04
N ILE A 52 23.71 -29.98 18.02
CA ILE A 52 24.18 -28.69 17.50
C ILE A 52 24.31 -27.69 18.66
N THR A 53 25.37 -26.91 18.64
CA THR A 53 25.62 -25.84 19.61
C THR A 53 26.23 -24.61 18.93
N ARG A 54 26.02 -23.44 19.50
CA ARG A 54 26.85 -22.26 19.26
C ARG A 54 28.28 -22.51 19.74
N LEU A 55 29.21 -21.62 19.36
CA LEU A 55 30.61 -21.69 19.80
C LEU A 55 30.80 -21.54 21.32
N ASP A 56 29.84 -20.92 22.01
CA ASP A 56 29.83 -20.80 23.47
C ASP A 56 29.25 -22.03 24.18
N GLY A 57 28.82 -23.06 23.41
CA GLY A 57 28.21 -24.29 23.91
C GLY A 57 26.71 -24.24 24.10
N THR A 58 26.04 -23.11 23.79
CA THR A 58 24.58 -22.98 23.85
C THR A 58 23.92 -23.94 22.87
N PRO A 59 22.96 -24.77 23.28
CA PRO A 59 22.25 -25.68 22.36
C PRO A 59 21.50 -24.94 21.26
N VAL A 60 21.56 -25.49 20.05
CA VAL A 60 20.77 -25.04 18.89
C VAL A 60 19.75 -26.13 18.54
N PRO A 61 18.48 -25.79 18.23
CA PRO A 61 17.48 -26.76 17.79
C PRO A 61 17.87 -27.50 16.50
N ASN A 62 17.24 -28.66 16.28
CA ASN A 62 17.27 -29.39 15.01
C ASN A 62 15.81 -29.76 14.68
N PRO A 63 15.14 -29.05 13.76
CA PRO A 63 15.72 -28.27 12.68
C PRO A 63 16.35 -26.96 13.13
N VAL A 64 17.38 -26.53 12.40
CA VAL A 64 18.01 -25.21 12.54
C VAL A 64 17.19 -24.22 11.73
N THR A 65 16.94 -23.04 12.28
CA THR A 65 16.11 -22.01 11.65
C THR A 65 16.94 -20.85 11.08
N GLY A 66 16.29 -19.94 10.34
CA GLY A 66 16.87 -18.69 9.84
C GLY A 66 17.56 -17.80 10.87
N ALA A 67 17.23 -17.94 12.16
CA ALA A 67 17.83 -17.16 13.24
C ALA A 67 19.35 -17.36 13.39
N TYR A 68 19.92 -18.38 12.73
CA TYR A 68 21.34 -18.73 12.78
C TYR A 68 22.07 -18.49 11.45
N ILE A 69 21.45 -17.83 10.46
CA ILE A 69 22.07 -17.52 9.16
C ILE A 69 23.39 -16.77 9.38
N GLY A 70 24.46 -17.25 8.73
CA GLY A 70 25.81 -16.67 8.83
C GLY A 70 26.54 -16.91 10.14
N GLU A 71 25.88 -17.45 11.18
CA GLU A 71 26.52 -17.81 12.45
C GLU A 71 27.30 -19.13 12.30
N PRO A 72 28.60 -19.18 12.68
CA PRO A 72 29.31 -20.45 12.73
C PRO A 72 28.81 -21.31 13.90
N LEU A 73 28.21 -22.45 13.59
CA LEU A 73 27.73 -23.42 14.56
C LEU A 73 28.66 -24.63 14.63
N GLN A 74 28.70 -25.29 15.78
CA GLN A 74 29.38 -26.55 15.97
C GLN A 74 28.35 -27.69 16.02
N TYR A 75 28.67 -28.81 15.38
CA TYR A 75 27.90 -30.03 15.56
C TYR A 75 28.78 -31.15 16.12
N LYS A 76 28.14 -32.06 16.86
CA LYS A 76 28.74 -33.29 17.36
C LYS A 76 27.84 -34.45 17.01
N VAL A 77 28.40 -35.46 16.35
CA VAL A 77 27.72 -36.72 16.06
C VAL A 77 28.19 -37.77 17.05
N THR A 78 27.26 -38.49 17.67
CA THR A 78 27.57 -39.57 18.62
C THR A 78 26.96 -40.86 18.13
N HIS A 79 27.78 -41.90 17.95
CA HIS A 79 27.32 -43.26 17.66
C HIS A 79 26.86 -43.93 18.96
N GLU A 80 25.56 -44.11 19.16
CA GLU A 80 24.99 -44.54 20.43
C GLU A 80 25.50 -45.90 20.92
N PRO A 81 25.67 -46.93 20.07
CA PRO A 81 26.16 -48.23 20.52
C PRO A 81 27.59 -48.21 21.10
N THR A 82 28.46 -47.35 20.56
CA THR A 82 29.89 -47.32 20.96
C THR A 82 30.28 -46.10 21.79
N GLN A 83 29.43 -45.07 21.83
CA GLN A 83 29.70 -43.76 22.41
C GLN A 83 30.88 -43.00 21.78
N ASN A 84 31.42 -43.49 20.66
CA ASN A 84 32.38 -42.74 19.87
C ASN A 84 31.70 -41.53 19.23
N SER A 85 32.45 -40.44 19.10
CA SER A 85 31.94 -39.20 18.53
C SER A 85 32.97 -38.50 17.67
N CYS A 86 32.48 -37.79 16.66
CA CYS A 86 33.24 -36.79 15.92
C CYS A 86 32.49 -35.45 15.98
N TRP A 87 33.14 -34.38 15.54
CA TRP A 87 32.57 -33.06 15.50
C TRP A 87 33.08 -32.31 14.28
N GLY A 88 32.34 -31.30 13.87
CA GLY A 88 32.69 -30.40 12.79
C GLY A 88 31.99 -29.06 12.98
N MET A 89 32.16 -28.18 12.00
CA MET A 89 31.52 -26.88 11.95
C MET A 89 30.45 -26.86 10.86
N LEU A 90 29.42 -26.04 11.03
CA LEU A 90 28.49 -25.70 9.96
C LEU A 90 28.15 -24.22 9.96
N VAL A 91 27.76 -23.71 8.79
CA VAL A 91 27.15 -22.38 8.64
C VAL A 91 25.80 -22.54 7.98
N VAL A 92 24.82 -21.79 8.48
CA VAL A 92 23.47 -21.75 7.90
C VAL A 92 23.42 -20.68 6.83
N GLU A 93 22.85 -21.02 5.68
CA GLU A 93 22.75 -20.15 4.53
C GLU A 93 21.30 -20.10 4.05
N ASP A 94 20.82 -18.90 3.76
CA ASP A 94 19.64 -18.72 2.93
C ASP A 94 20.08 -18.56 1.47
N LYS A 95 19.47 -19.35 0.59
CA LYS A 95 19.76 -19.39 -0.84
C LYS A 95 18.52 -19.18 -1.70
N LEU A 96 17.36 -19.02 -1.08
CA LEU A 96 16.12 -18.83 -1.80
C LEU A 96 15.93 -17.33 -2.00
N ALA A 97 15.87 -16.91 -3.25
CA ALA A 97 15.56 -15.52 -3.56
C ALA A 97 14.08 -15.23 -3.33
N PRO A 98 13.72 -13.98 -2.98
CA PRO A 98 12.34 -13.53 -2.98
C PRO A 98 11.67 -13.74 -4.33
N VAL A 99 10.35 -13.87 -4.33
CA VAL A 99 9.53 -13.89 -5.53
C VAL A 99 8.61 -12.68 -5.55
N LEU A 100 8.71 -11.89 -6.62
CA LEU A 100 7.80 -10.79 -6.89
C LEU A 100 6.67 -11.22 -7.83
N VAL A 101 5.45 -10.82 -7.51
CA VAL A 101 4.26 -10.99 -8.34
C VAL A 101 3.69 -9.61 -8.67
N CYS A 102 3.83 -9.21 -9.93
CA CYS A 102 3.36 -7.92 -10.44
C CYS A 102 1.96 -8.08 -11.01
N ALA A 103 1.08 -7.16 -10.63
CA ALA A 103 -0.24 -7.04 -11.24
C ALA A 103 -0.26 -5.84 -12.19
N ASP A 104 -0.72 -6.07 -13.41
CA ASP A 104 -1.06 -4.99 -14.34
C ASP A 104 -2.28 -4.22 -13.82
N ALA A 105 -2.40 -2.94 -14.18
CA ALA A 105 -3.53 -2.12 -13.78
C ALA A 105 -4.00 -1.19 -14.90
N THR A 106 -5.26 -0.79 -14.81
CA THR A 106 -5.82 0.31 -15.60
C THR A 106 -6.30 1.39 -14.65
N LEU A 107 -5.76 2.59 -14.81
CA LEU A 107 -6.05 3.75 -13.98
C LEU A 107 -6.71 4.84 -14.83
N PRO A 108 -7.61 5.66 -14.27
CA PRO A 108 -8.08 6.84 -14.96
C PRO A 108 -6.97 7.91 -15.02
N CYS A 109 -7.06 8.84 -15.96
CA CYS A 109 -6.01 9.83 -16.20
C CYS A 109 -5.72 10.81 -15.04
N HIS A 110 -6.66 10.93 -14.10
CA HIS A 110 -6.55 11.76 -12.90
C HIS A 110 -5.99 11.01 -11.68
N ALA A 111 -5.77 9.70 -11.80
CA ALA A 111 -5.11 8.93 -10.75
C ALA A 111 -3.60 9.24 -10.71
N ASP A 112 -3.00 9.10 -9.54
CA ASP A 112 -1.56 9.17 -9.37
C ASP A 112 -0.95 7.81 -9.74
N PRO A 113 -0.16 7.69 -10.82
CA PRO A 113 0.39 6.41 -11.21
C PRO A 113 1.58 5.98 -10.35
N GLU A 114 2.02 6.76 -9.35
CA GLU A 114 3.02 6.30 -8.39
C GLU A 114 2.58 4.99 -7.69
N PRO A 115 3.51 4.13 -7.27
CA PRO A 115 3.17 2.90 -6.57
C PRO A 115 2.43 3.18 -5.26
N ALA A 116 1.36 2.43 -4.99
CA ALA A 116 0.66 2.36 -3.72
C ALA A 116 1.54 1.60 -2.72
N TRP A 117 2.52 2.31 -2.15
CA TRP A 117 3.54 1.73 -1.28
C TRP A 117 2.90 1.10 -0.04
N PRO A 118 3.37 -0.07 0.42
CA PRO A 118 2.85 -0.72 1.62
C PRO A 118 3.27 0.02 2.89
N ALA A 119 2.52 -0.16 4.00
CA ALA A 119 2.68 0.59 5.24
C ALA A 119 4.08 0.55 5.89
N TRP A 120 4.87 -0.48 5.59
CA TRP A 120 6.25 -0.62 6.07
C TRP A 120 7.27 0.20 5.23
N HIS A 121 6.88 0.70 4.06
CA HIS A 121 7.80 1.41 3.17
C HIS A 121 7.86 2.91 3.50
N PRO A 122 9.05 3.57 3.45
CA PRO A 122 9.20 4.98 3.77
C PRO A 122 8.36 5.96 2.93
N ASN A 123 7.94 5.56 1.74
CA ASN A 123 7.13 6.37 0.82
C ASN A 123 5.61 6.09 0.92
N HIS A 124 5.14 5.35 1.92
CA HIS A 124 3.71 5.14 2.15
C HIS A 124 2.97 6.47 2.42
N PRO A 125 1.75 6.69 1.87
CA PRO A 125 0.90 5.72 1.15
C PRO A 125 1.21 5.57 -0.35
N GLY A 126 2.00 6.47 -0.94
CA GLY A 126 2.30 6.45 -2.37
C GLY A 126 1.15 6.96 -3.25
N GLY A 127 1.05 6.40 -4.46
CA GLY A 127 -0.01 6.69 -5.43
C GLY A 127 -1.05 5.56 -5.55
N ASP A 128 -1.67 5.43 -6.71
CA ASP A 128 -2.79 4.52 -6.99
C ASP A 128 -2.39 3.23 -7.74
N ALA A 129 -1.17 3.14 -8.28
CA ALA A 129 -0.72 1.95 -9.01
C ALA A 129 -0.39 0.80 -8.05
N PRO A 130 -0.85 -0.44 -8.28
CA PRO A 130 -0.60 -1.53 -7.33
C PRO A 130 0.90 -1.80 -7.16
N PHE A 131 1.33 -1.99 -5.91
CA PHE A 131 2.69 -2.43 -5.60
C PHE A 131 2.84 -3.95 -5.80
N PRO A 132 4.01 -4.49 -6.22
CA PRO A 132 4.20 -5.93 -6.35
C PRO A 132 3.96 -6.70 -5.05
N GLU A 133 3.27 -7.84 -5.13
CA GLU A 133 3.19 -8.79 -4.02
C GLU A 133 4.54 -9.52 -3.88
N ILE A 134 4.96 -9.75 -2.64
CA ILE A 134 6.26 -10.34 -2.33
C ILE A 134 6.02 -11.65 -1.57
N LEU A 135 6.63 -12.72 -2.05
CA LEU A 135 6.72 -14.00 -1.35
C LEU A 135 8.16 -14.24 -0.93
N GLU A 136 8.37 -14.41 0.37
CA GLU A 136 9.68 -14.52 0.99
C GLU A 136 9.58 -15.45 2.20
N ASN A 137 10.60 -16.32 2.41
CA ASN A 137 10.59 -17.35 3.44
C ASN A 137 11.37 -16.96 4.70
N CYS A 138 12.49 -16.24 4.56
CA CYS A 138 13.45 -16.02 5.65
C CYS A 138 13.57 -14.56 6.08
N THR A 139 13.35 -13.62 5.15
CA THR A 139 13.52 -12.20 5.44
C THR A 139 12.19 -11.55 5.83
N PRO A 140 12.10 -10.89 7.00
CA PRO A 140 10.95 -10.04 7.33
C PRO A 140 10.72 -8.99 6.24
N LEU A 141 9.46 -8.72 5.87
CA LEU A 141 9.16 -7.79 4.77
C LEU A 141 9.71 -6.37 5.00
N GLU A 142 9.88 -5.95 6.25
CA GLU A 142 10.47 -4.65 6.61
C GLU A 142 11.98 -4.56 6.38
N ASP A 143 12.68 -5.70 6.32
CA ASP A 143 14.12 -5.79 6.05
C ASP A 143 14.41 -6.05 4.56
N LEU A 144 13.37 -6.27 3.75
CA LEU A 144 13.50 -6.51 2.32
C LEU A 144 13.76 -5.20 1.56
N THR A 145 14.67 -5.23 0.60
CA THR A 145 14.91 -4.10 -0.30
C THR A 145 14.20 -4.33 -1.63
N VAL A 146 13.22 -3.49 -1.98
CA VAL A 146 12.55 -3.53 -3.29
C VAL A 146 12.94 -2.32 -4.11
N ASN A 147 13.42 -2.55 -5.33
CA ASN A 147 13.90 -1.51 -6.22
C ASN A 147 13.11 -1.49 -7.53
N LEU A 148 12.72 -0.28 -7.95
CA LEU A 148 12.29 -0.02 -9.31
C LEU A 148 13.54 0.05 -10.21
N VAL A 149 13.74 -0.98 -11.03
CA VAL A 149 14.91 -1.12 -11.91
C VAL A 149 14.78 -0.24 -13.13
N SER A 150 13.57 -0.17 -13.70
CA SER A 150 13.28 0.68 -14.85
C SER A 150 11.82 1.07 -14.90
N GLU A 151 11.56 2.25 -15.43
CA GLU A 151 10.23 2.69 -15.83
C GLU A 151 10.30 3.28 -17.23
N VAL A 152 9.37 2.88 -18.09
CA VAL A 152 9.23 3.40 -19.44
C VAL A 152 7.80 3.86 -19.64
N VAL A 153 7.63 5.12 -20.04
CA VAL A 153 6.33 5.70 -20.38
C VAL A 153 6.20 5.76 -21.90
N ASP A 154 5.13 5.18 -22.43
CA ASP A 154 4.73 5.26 -23.84
C ASP A 154 3.42 6.04 -23.95
N ASP A 155 3.51 7.25 -24.50
CA ASP A 155 2.42 8.20 -24.72
C ASP A 155 1.96 8.23 -26.18
N ALA A 156 2.45 7.34 -27.04
CA ALA A 156 2.15 7.38 -28.47
C ALA A 156 0.65 7.23 -28.79
N GLN A 157 -0.10 6.55 -27.92
CA GLN A 157 -1.55 6.39 -28.03
C GLN A 157 -2.34 7.37 -27.17
N GLN A 158 -1.68 8.36 -26.56
CA GLN A 158 -2.34 9.28 -25.66
C GLN A 158 -3.47 10.02 -26.37
N CYS A 159 -3.29 10.45 -27.62
CA CYS A 159 -4.32 11.14 -28.40
C CYS A 159 -5.04 10.24 -29.42
N ALA A 160 -4.71 8.95 -29.47
CA ALA A 160 -5.33 8.03 -30.41
C ALA A 160 -6.56 7.42 -29.75
N ASP A 161 -7.73 7.67 -30.33
CA ASP A 161 -8.97 6.94 -30.05
C ASP A 161 -9.22 5.93 -31.17
N PRO A 162 -8.68 4.70 -31.05
CA PRO A 162 -8.87 3.70 -32.08
C PRO A 162 -10.30 3.15 -32.10
N GLN A 163 -11.09 3.29 -31.02
CA GLN A 163 -12.43 2.72 -30.87
C GLN A 163 -13.41 3.73 -30.25
N PRO A 164 -13.86 4.73 -31.04
CA PRO A 164 -14.77 5.75 -30.54
C PRO A 164 -16.07 5.18 -29.97
N GLY A 165 -16.52 5.74 -28.85
CA GLY A 165 -17.71 5.34 -28.12
C GLY A 165 -17.49 4.25 -27.06
N ASP A 166 -16.25 3.81 -26.81
CA ASP A 166 -15.92 2.86 -25.75
C ASP A 166 -15.65 3.52 -24.38
N GLY A 167 -15.70 4.86 -24.32
CA GLY A 167 -15.45 5.64 -23.12
C GLY A 167 -13.98 6.05 -22.91
N SER A 168 -13.07 5.62 -23.78
CA SER A 168 -11.65 5.95 -23.76
C SER A 168 -11.26 6.82 -24.96
N ALA A 169 -10.92 8.09 -24.73
CA ALA A 169 -10.40 8.96 -25.80
C ALA A 169 -8.93 8.69 -26.15
N GLY A 170 -8.24 7.83 -25.39
CA GLY A 170 -6.83 7.49 -25.60
C GLY A 170 -6.16 7.02 -24.32
N SER A 171 -4.92 6.55 -24.45
CA SER A 171 -4.22 5.90 -23.34
C SER A 171 -2.72 6.14 -23.32
N VAL A 172 -2.14 6.14 -22.12
CA VAL A 172 -0.69 6.09 -21.87
C VAL A 172 -0.35 4.76 -21.22
N THR A 173 0.76 4.14 -21.59
CA THR A 173 1.23 2.90 -20.96
C THR A 173 2.53 3.16 -20.20
N ILE A 174 2.58 2.79 -18.93
CA ILE A 174 3.78 2.80 -18.11
C ILE A 174 4.19 1.35 -17.86
N VAL A 175 5.40 0.98 -18.26
CA VAL A 175 5.98 -0.35 -18.01
C VAL A 175 7.07 -0.22 -16.95
N ARG A 176 6.88 -0.91 -15.82
CA ARG A 176 7.83 -0.95 -14.70
C ARG A 176 8.51 -2.31 -14.62
N GLN A 177 9.77 -2.33 -14.22
CA GLN A 177 10.48 -3.54 -13.83
C GLN A 177 10.98 -3.42 -12.40
N TRP A 178 10.68 -4.44 -11.61
CA TRP A 178 10.97 -4.49 -10.19
C TRP A 178 11.91 -5.64 -9.86
N VAL A 179 12.71 -5.45 -8.82
CA VAL A 179 13.51 -6.50 -8.21
C VAL A 179 13.49 -6.38 -6.69
N ALA A 180 13.52 -7.51 -6.00
CA ALA A 180 13.65 -7.57 -4.55
C ALA A 180 14.95 -8.26 -4.16
N VAL A 181 15.56 -7.77 -3.08
CA VAL A 181 16.77 -8.34 -2.47
C VAL A 181 16.48 -8.60 -1.00
N ASP A 182 16.76 -9.83 -0.56
CA ASP A 182 16.58 -10.26 0.81
C ASP A 182 17.76 -9.86 1.73
N ALA A 183 17.67 -10.18 3.03
CA ALA A 183 18.73 -9.87 3.98
C ALA A 183 20.01 -10.71 3.80
N ALA A 184 19.92 -11.86 3.12
CA ALA A 184 21.06 -12.70 2.76
C ALA A 184 21.75 -12.25 1.46
N GLY A 185 21.15 -11.31 0.72
CA GLY A 185 21.62 -10.79 -0.56
C GLY A 185 21.16 -11.60 -1.77
N ASN A 186 20.17 -12.50 -1.64
CA ASN A 186 19.58 -13.15 -2.80
C ASN A 186 18.64 -12.18 -3.53
N GLU A 187 18.69 -12.20 -4.86
CA GLU A 187 17.96 -11.27 -5.72
C GLU A 187 16.88 -12.00 -6.51
N SER A 188 15.67 -11.43 -6.53
CA SER A 188 14.53 -11.98 -7.27
C SER A 188 14.76 -11.96 -8.78
N ALA A 189 13.96 -12.72 -9.52
CA ALA A 189 13.80 -12.44 -10.95
C ALA A 189 13.16 -11.06 -11.18
N LEU A 190 13.41 -10.45 -12.34
CA LEU A 190 12.74 -9.21 -12.75
C LEU A 190 11.24 -9.45 -12.89
N CYS A 191 10.47 -8.60 -12.22
CA CYS A 191 9.02 -8.60 -12.28
C CYS A 191 8.55 -7.42 -13.13
N THR A 192 7.85 -7.69 -14.23
CA THR A 192 7.37 -6.64 -15.14
C THR A 192 5.90 -6.34 -14.86
N GLN A 193 5.57 -5.06 -14.81
CA GLN A 193 4.24 -4.53 -14.54
C GLN A 193 3.86 -3.53 -15.64
N THR A 194 2.64 -3.62 -16.14
CA THR A 194 2.07 -2.69 -17.12
C THR A 194 0.91 -1.91 -16.49
N ILE A 195 1.04 -0.59 -16.43
CA ILE A 195 -0.01 0.33 -15.99
C ILE A 195 -0.55 1.07 -17.21
N THR A 196 -1.84 0.95 -17.47
CA THR A 196 -2.52 1.69 -18.55
C THR A 196 -3.32 2.83 -17.95
N ILE A 197 -3.04 4.06 -18.39
CA ILE A 197 -3.75 5.25 -17.95
C ILE A 197 -4.71 5.67 -19.05
N VAL A 198 -6.00 5.77 -18.73
CA VAL A 198 -7.07 5.99 -19.69
C VAL A 198 -7.66 7.38 -19.55
N ARG A 199 -7.73 8.13 -20.66
CA ARG A 199 -8.44 9.41 -20.73
C ARG A 199 -9.93 9.17 -21.01
N PRO A 200 -10.86 9.82 -20.29
CA PRO A 200 -12.27 9.67 -20.57
C PRO A 200 -12.68 10.33 -21.89
N GLU A 201 -13.60 9.72 -22.62
CA GLU A 201 -14.20 10.28 -23.85
C GLU A 201 -15.27 11.34 -23.54
N ASN A 202 -16.01 11.17 -22.44
CA ASN A 202 -17.04 12.10 -21.99
C ASN A 202 -16.58 12.79 -20.70
N ILE A 203 -16.72 14.12 -20.65
CA ILE A 203 -16.38 14.92 -19.48
C ILE A 203 -17.58 15.04 -18.56
N ASP A 204 -17.35 14.80 -17.27
CA ASP A 204 -18.35 14.94 -16.22
C ASP A 204 -18.36 16.38 -15.72
N PHE A 205 -19.46 17.09 -15.94
CA PHE A 205 -19.63 18.47 -15.50
C PHE A 205 -20.34 18.52 -14.14
N PRO A 206 -20.11 19.55 -13.31
CA PRO A 206 -20.80 19.71 -12.04
C PRO A 206 -22.32 19.68 -12.20
N ASN A 207 -22.99 19.01 -11.27
CA ASN A 207 -24.45 19.11 -11.12
C ASN A 207 -24.84 20.52 -10.69
N ASP A 208 -26.12 20.86 -10.86
CA ASP A 208 -26.68 22.06 -10.25
C ASP A 208 -26.61 21.90 -8.72
N ILE A 209 -26.39 23.01 -8.01
CA ILE A 209 -26.31 23.02 -6.55
C ILE A 209 -27.09 24.21 -5.98
N VAL A 210 -27.79 23.97 -4.88
CA VAL A 210 -28.57 24.98 -4.18
C VAL A 210 -27.98 25.20 -2.78
N TRP A 211 -27.44 26.40 -2.60
CA TRP A 211 -27.00 26.91 -1.30
C TRP A 211 -28.07 27.80 -0.71
N THR A 212 -28.24 27.75 0.62
CA THR A 212 -29.09 28.70 1.33
C THR A 212 -28.44 30.09 1.34
N CYS A 213 -29.26 31.13 1.51
CA CYS A 213 -28.74 32.48 1.68
C CYS A 213 -27.86 32.59 2.94
N GLU A 214 -28.12 31.79 3.96
CA GLU A 214 -27.36 31.78 5.20
C GLU A 214 -25.95 31.25 4.96
N GLN A 215 -25.84 30.08 4.31
CA GLN A 215 -24.58 29.46 3.91
C GLN A 215 -23.74 30.40 3.04
N SER A 216 -24.32 30.94 1.96
CA SER A 216 -23.57 31.81 1.03
C SER A 216 -23.21 33.19 1.60
N ASN A 217 -23.93 33.67 2.62
CA ASN A 217 -23.55 34.90 3.32
C ASN A 217 -22.42 34.66 4.32
N ALA A 218 -22.41 33.51 5.01
CA ALA A 218 -21.36 33.13 5.94
C ALA A 218 -20.08 32.70 5.20
N PHE A 219 -20.24 31.93 4.12
CA PHE A 219 -19.18 31.33 3.31
C PHE A 219 -19.34 31.68 1.83
N PRO A 220 -18.92 32.88 1.38
CA PRO A 220 -19.06 33.28 -0.01
C PRO A 220 -18.34 32.37 -1.02
N ASN A 221 -17.29 31.65 -0.58
CA ASN A 221 -16.52 30.70 -1.38
C ASN A 221 -17.36 29.54 -1.92
N VAL A 222 -18.49 29.19 -1.28
CA VAL A 222 -19.34 28.08 -1.75
C VAL A 222 -19.89 28.33 -3.16
N LEU A 223 -19.94 29.59 -3.58
CA LEU A 223 -20.38 30.00 -4.91
C LEU A 223 -19.28 29.86 -5.98
N ASP A 224 -18.02 29.73 -5.57
CA ASP A 224 -16.88 29.72 -6.48
C ASP A 224 -16.80 28.41 -7.29
N PRO A 225 -16.15 28.42 -8.47
CA PRO A 225 -15.89 27.24 -9.28
C PRO A 225 -14.68 26.45 -8.75
N THR A 226 -14.75 26.08 -7.48
CA THR A 226 -13.76 25.22 -6.83
C THR A 226 -14.37 23.83 -6.59
N PRO A 227 -13.53 22.78 -6.42
CA PRO A 227 -14.01 21.42 -6.20
C PRO A 227 -15.06 21.34 -5.08
N LEU A 228 -16.09 20.54 -5.30
CA LEU A 228 -17.12 20.25 -4.30
C LEU A 228 -16.51 19.31 -3.24
N HIS A 229 -16.60 19.69 -1.96
CA HIS A 229 -16.09 18.85 -0.88
C HIS A 229 -16.85 17.51 -0.82
N PRO A 230 -16.20 16.34 -0.59
CA PRO A 230 -16.86 15.03 -0.64
C PRO A 230 -18.01 14.81 0.36
N PHE A 231 -18.06 15.61 1.43
CA PHE A 231 -19.16 15.58 2.41
C PHE A 231 -20.35 16.48 2.05
N ILE A 232 -20.29 17.20 0.94
CA ILE A 232 -21.49 17.81 0.37
C ILE A 232 -22.25 16.73 -0.40
N THR A 233 -23.35 16.26 0.17
CA THR A 233 -24.23 15.29 -0.49
C THR A 233 -25.61 15.87 -0.73
N ASP A 234 -26.34 15.26 -1.66
CA ASP A 234 -27.70 15.68 -1.96
C ASP A 234 -28.66 15.18 -0.87
N THR A 235 -29.24 16.11 -0.12
CA THR A 235 -30.17 15.78 0.96
C THR A 235 -31.59 15.44 0.47
N ASP A 236 -31.90 15.69 -0.81
CA ASP A 236 -33.14 15.27 -1.46
C ASP A 236 -32.91 14.26 -2.59
N PRO A 237 -33.01 12.94 -2.33
CA PRO A 237 -32.86 11.93 -3.38
C PRO A 237 -33.94 11.99 -4.47
N GLY A 238 -34.99 12.82 -4.30
CA GLY A 238 -36.00 13.12 -5.30
C GLY A 238 -35.51 14.00 -6.46
N THR A 239 -34.38 14.69 -6.30
CA THR A 239 -33.81 15.62 -7.28
C THR A 239 -32.35 15.32 -7.62
N PRO A 240 -32.01 14.14 -8.17
CA PRO A 240 -30.62 13.66 -8.32
C PRO A 240 -29.74 14.45 -9.31
N GLN A 241 -30.23 15.56 -9.85
CA GLN A 241 -29.49 16.48 -10.74
C GLN A 241 -29.22 17.83 -10.06
N ILE A 242 -29.79 18.05 -8.87
CA ILE A 242 -29.68 19.26 -8.08
C ILE A 242 -29.24 18.82 -6.69
N ILE A 243 -28.05 19.23 -6.28
CA ILE A 243 -27.54 18.97 -4.94
C ILE A 243 -28.20 19.99 -4.00
N GLU A 244 -29.10 19.54 -3.12
CA GLU A 244 -29.65 20.38 -2.07
C GLU A 244 -28.81 20.28 -0.79
N VAL A 245 -28.15 21.40 -0.43
CA VAL A 245 -27.24 21.43 0.71
C VAL A 245 -27.92 21.97 1.95
N ASN A 246 -28.02 21.13 2.98
CA ASN A 246 -28.62 21.48 4.26
C ASN A 246 -27.61 21.40 5.42
N LEU A 247 -26.49 22.10 5.33
CA LEU A 247 -25.50 22.26 6.40
C LEU A 247 -25.80 23.53 7.22
N ASP A 248 -25.55 23.49 8.53
CA ASP A 248 -25.68 24.62 9.44
C ASP A 248 -24.37 25.45 9.46
N PRO A 249 -24.36 26.69 8.94
CA PRO A 249 -23.15 27.51 8.92
C PRO A 249 -22.74 28.05 10.29
N GLU A 250 -23.57 27.95 11.33
CA GLU A 250 -23.24 28.32 12.71
C GLU A 250 -22.73 27.12 13.53
N SER A 251 -22.76 25.92 12.95
CA SER A 251 -22.24 24.70 13.55
C SER A 251 -20.72 24.61 13.33
N ASP A 252 -20.01 25.46 14.07
CA ASP A 252 -18.56 25.58 14.19
C ASP A 252 -18.13 25.17 15.62
N ASP A 253 -17.15 24.29 15.75
CA ASP A 253 -16.60 23.83 17.03
C ASP A 253 -15.65 24.82 17.75
N ASP A 254 -15.55 26.05 17.23
CA ASP A 254 -14.71 27.16 17.71
C ASP A 254 -13.22 26.80 17.63
N ASP A 255 -12.70 26.76 16.41
CA ASP A 255 -11.26 26.72 16.10
C ASP A 255 -10.48 27.95 16.61
N GLY A 256 -11.19 28.93 17.17
CA GLY A 256 -10.69 29.97 18.04
C GLY A 256 -9.76 30.95 17.34
N SER A 257 -10.32 31.97 16.69
CA SER A 257 -9.52 33.14 16.31
C SER A 257 -8.90 33.81 17.56
N LEU A 258 -7.58 33.67 17.78
CA LEU A 258 -6.61 34.61 18.43
C LEU A 258 -5.31 33.88 18.93
N PRO A 259 -4.19 34.61 19.18
CA PRO A 259 -2.84 34.09 19.00
C PRO A 259 -2.39 33.27 20.21
N PHE A 260 -2.66 31.96 20.25
CA PHE A 260 -1.88 30.96 20.97
C PHE A 260 -2.65 29.63 20.92
N PRO A 261 -2.08 28.56 20.35
CA PRO A 261 -2.21 27.27 20.99
C PRO A 261 -0.98 27.03 21.87
N PRO A 262 -1.09 26.37 23.03
CA PRO A 262 0.06 25.70 23.61
C PRO A 262 0.64 24.71 22.57
N PRO A 263 1.95 24.45 22.57
CA PRO A 263 2.55 23.58 21.58
C PRO A 263 2.02 22.16 21.81
N ASN A 264 1.37 21.61 20.78
CA ASN A 264 0.95 20.20 20.63
C ASN A 264 -0.53 19.86 20.90
N ASP A 265 -1.46 20.67 20.39
CA ASP A 265 -2.83 20.19 20.13
C ASP A 265 -3.00 19.92 18.63
N THR A 266 -2.95 18.64 18.24
CA THR A 266 -3.20 18.16 16.86
C THR A 266 -4.61 17.56 16.77
N LYS A 267 -5.61 18.29 17.27
CA LYS A 267 -6.99 17.80 17.37
C LYS A 267 -7.83 18.21 16.17
N ASP A 268 -7.40 17.84 14.98
CA ASP A 268 -8.35 17.48 13.93
C ASP A 268 -8.32 15.97 13.87
N ARG A 269 -9.43 15.33 14.20
CA ARG A 269 -9.60 13.90 13.91
C ARG A 269 -10.28 13.79 12.55
N PRO A 270 -9.54 13.68 11.44
CA PRO A 270 -10.13 13.58 10.10
C PRO A 270 -11.00 12.32 9.95
N ASP A 271 -10.90 11.37 10.88
CA ASP A 271 -11.74 10.18 10.95
C ASP A 271 -13.14 10.42 11.58
N ILE A 272 -13.41 11.61 12.11
CA ILE A 272 -14.68 11.97 12.72
C ILE A 272 -15.29 13.13 11.91
N ASN A 273 -16.33 12.83 11.12
CA ASN A 273 -17.15 13.82 10.42
C ASN A 273 -18.36 14.20 11.28
N SER A 274 -18.47 15.48 11.63
CA SER A 274 -19.54 16.06 12.41
C SER A 274 -20.59 16.79 11.57
N THR A 275 -20.60 16.60 10.25
CA THR A 275 -21.69 17.11 9.43
C THR A 275 -23.04 16.52 9.85
N ASN A 276 -24.17 17.09 9.41
CA ASN A 276 -25.47 16.47 9.67
C ASN A 276 -25.62 15.03 9.11
N ILE A 277 -26.59 14.28 9.66
CA ILE A 277 -26.86 12.87 9.33
C ILE A 277 -27.17 12.65 7.85
N ALA A 278 -27.84 13.62 7.19
CA ALA A 278 -28.14 13.51 5.78
C ALA A 278 -26.87 13.59 4.91
N ASN A 279 -25.83 14.27 5.41
CA ASN A 279 -24.49 14.38 4.81
C ASN A 279 -23.48 13.35 5.35
N GLY A 280 -23.95 12.31 6.04
CA GLY A 280 -23.11 11.19 6.48
C GLY A 280 -22.26 11.46 7.74
N GLY A 281 -22.45 12.60 8.41
CA GLY A 281 -21.82 12.89 9.69
C GLY A 281 -22.74 12.62 10.88
N ASN A 282 -22.24 12.89 12.09
CA ASN A 282 -22.96 12.62 13.35
C ASN A 282 -23.90 13.76 13.81
N GLY A 283 -23.97 14.87 13.07
CA GLY A 283 -24.66 16.09 13.48
C GLY A 283 -23.74 17.14 14.11
N SER A 284 -24.22 18.39 14.06
CA SER A 284 -23.59 19.57 14.64
C SER A 284 -23.15 19.33 16.10
N PRO A 285 -21.86 19.54 16.43
CA PRO A 285 -21.36 19.46 17.81
C PRO A 285 -22.10 20.42 18.74
N GLY A 286 -22.87 19.88 19.68
CA GLY A 286 -23.66 20.68 20.62
C GLY A 286 -23.45 20.35 22.09
N ASP A 287 -22.77 19.25 22.45
CA ASP A 287 -22.68 18.84 23.85
C ASP A 287 -21.40 18.08 24.17
N THR A 288 -20.79 18.53 25.27
CA THR A 288 -19.61 17.99 25.94
C THR A 288 -19.46 16.46 25.86
N PRO A 289 -18.24 15.92 25.60
CA PRO A 289 -16.98 16.66 25.40
C PRO A 289 -16.80 17.12 23.94
N PRO A 290 -16.02 18.20 23.70
CA PRO A 290 -15.79 18.74 22.36
C PRO A 290 -15.10 17.71 21.46
N ASN A 291 -15.66 17.51 20.28
CA ASN A 291 -15.11 16.74 19.19
C ASN A 291 -14.57 17.72 18.15
N ASN A 292 -13.26 17.97 18.21
CA ASN A 292 -12.57 18.82 17.26
C ASN A 292 -12.30 18.04 15.96
N GLY A 293 -13.22 18.09 15.00
CA GLY A 293 -13.12 17.37 13.73
C GLY A 293 -14.10 17.91 12.71
N LEU A 294 -13.88 17.66 11.41
CA LEU A 294 -14.59 18.31 10.30
C LEU A 294 -16.11 18.42 10.53
N ASP A 295 -16.61 19.63 10.79
CA ASP A 295 -18.01 19.91 11.05
C ASP A 295 -18.72 20.56 9.83
N ASP A 296 -19.97 21.00 10.03
CA ASP A 296 -20.75 21.63 8.96
C ASP A 296 -20.06 22.93 8.44
N ALA A 297 -19.46 23.74 9.32
CA ALA A 297 -18.81 25.00 8.99
C ALA A 297 -17.46 24.80 8.27
N ASP A 298 -16.62 23.88 8.73
CA ASP A 298 -15.36 23.51 8.09
C ASP A 298 -15.56 23.05 6.64
N VAL A 299 -16.57 22.20 6.45
CA VAL A 299 -16.92 21.68 5.12
C VAL A 299 -17.38 22.82 4.20
N LEU A 300 -18.09 23.82 4.73
CA LEU A 300 -18.50 25.01 3.98
C LEU A 300 -17.33 25.93 3.64
N GLU A 301 -16.29 26.03 4.48
CA GLU A 301 -15.08 26.82 4.18
C GLU A 301 -14.24 26.18 3.06
N LEU A 302 -14.19 24.85 3.00
CA LEU A 302 -13.33 24.11 2.06
C LEU A 302 -14.01 23.71 0.74
N THR A 303 -15.28 24.06 0.55
CA THR A 303 -16.06 23.65 -0.62
C THR A 303 -16.31 24.79 -1.63
N GLY A 304 -16.77 24.41 -2.82
CA GLY A 304 -17.29 25.30 -3.84
C GLY A 304 -18.51 24.71 -4.54
N SER A 305 -18.87 25.28 -5.68
CA SER A 305 -19.97 24.80 -6.54
C SER A 305 -19.48 23.85 -7.65
N GLY A 306 -18.36 23.16 -7.41
CA GLY A 306 -17.82 22.12 -8.28
C GLY A 306 -16.98 22.62 -9.46
N THR A 307 -16.23 21.69 -10.04
CA THR A 307 -15.44 21.80 -11.28
C THR A 307 -15.68 20.57 -12.16
N PRO A 308 -15.40 20.62 -13.48
CA PRO A 308 -15.35 19.44 -14.31
C PRO A 308 -14.48 18.36 -13.66
N ALA A 309 -15.08 17.21 -13.37
CA ALA A 309 -14.45 16.21 -12.53
C ALA A 309 -13.63 15.22 -13.38
N ARG A 310 -12.67 14.55 -12.74
CA ARG A 310 -11.95 13.38 -13.28
C ARG A 310 -11.10 13.63 -14.53
N ILE A 311 -10.75 14.89 -14.78
CA ILE A 311 -9.96 15.32 -15.93
C ILE A 311 -8.71 16.11 -15.55
N ASP A 312 -8.46 16.25 -14.25
CA ASP A 312 -7.27 16.89 -13.71
C ASP A 312 -6.19 15.84 -13.48
N GLY A 313 -5.18 15.80 -14.35
CA GLY A 313 -4.08 14.86 -14.24
C GLY A 313 -3.05 15.01 -15.37
N PRO A 314 -1.79 14.59 -15.15
CA PRO A 314 -0.71 14.79 -16.10
C PRO A 314 -0.96 14.09 -17.44
N TYR A 315 -1.76 13.03 -17.44
CA TYR A 315 -2.07 12.26 -18.65
C TYR A 315 -3.47 12.53 -19.21
N CYS A 316 -4.25 13.40 -18.56
CA CYS A 316 -5.62 13.70 -18.99
C CYS A 316 -5.72 14.55 -20.26
N GLN A 317 -4.70 15.34 -20.61
CA GLN A 317 -4.72 16.21 -21.80
C GLN A 317 -5.98 17.09 -21.92
N TYR A 318 -6.59 17.43 -20.79
CA TYR A 318 -7.70 18.38 -20.71
C TYR A 318 -7.28 19.62 -19.93
N GLY A 319 -7.83 20.76 -20.30
CA GLY A 319 -7.83 21.97 -19.48
C GLY A 319 -9.20 22.60 -19.56
N TYR A 320 -9.61 23.36 -18.55
CA TYR A 320 -10.93 24.01 -18.57
C TYR A 320 -10.90 25.43 -18.02
N VAL A 321 -11.85 26.22 -18.51
CA VAL A 321 -12.15 27.57 -18.02
C VAL A 321 -13.65 27.71 -17.83
N HIS A 322 -14.06 28.69 -17.05
CA HIS A 322 -15.47 28.98 -16.81
C HIS A 322 -15.80 30.44 -17.10
N PHE A 323 -17.09 30.71 -17.28
CA PHE A 323 -17.67 32.05 -17.32
C PHE A 323 -19.02 32.05 -16.61
N ASP A 324 -19.21 33.02 -15.72
CA ASP A 324 -20.40 33.13 -14.87
C ASP A 324 -21.31 34.28 -15.28
N VAL A 325 -22.61 34.00 -15.29
CA VAL A 325 -23.67 35.00 -15.36
C VAL A 325 -24.46 34.97 -14.07
N VAL A 326 -24.34 36.03 -13.27
CA VAL A 326 -25.09 36.21 -12.02
C VAL A 326 -26.37 36.99 -12.30
N THR A 327 -27.52 36.40 -11.97
CA THR A 327 -28.83 37.04 -12.10
C THR A 327 -29.50 37.15 -10.74
N ASN A 328 -29.85 38.37 -10.34
CA ASN A 328 -30.68 38.61 -9.17
C ASN A 328 -32.16 38.38 -9.57
N THR A 329 -32.81 37.36 -9.02
CA THR A 329 -34.22 37.11 -9.35
C THR A 329 -35.11 38.12 -8.61
N CYS A 330 -35.68 39.08 -9.36
CA CYS A 330 -36.54 40.13 -8.81
C CYS A 330 -37.98 39.66 -8.57
N THR A 331 -38.23 38.76 -7.62
CA THR A 331 -39.59 38.55 -7.09
C THR A 331 -39.58 37.99 -5.66
N GLY A 332 -39.59 38.88 -4.67
CA GLY A 332 -40.27 38.64 -3.38
C GLY A 332 -39.42 38.31 -2.16
N ALA A 333 -38.23 37.73 -2.30
CA ALA A 333 -37.29 37.56 -1.19
C ALA A 333 -35.99 38.30 -1.52
N GLN A 334 -35.50 39.15 -0.61
CA GLN A 334 -34.15 39.67 -0.74
C GLN A 334 -33.17 38.49 -0.66
N GLY A 335 -32.23 38.37 -1.62
CA GLY A 335 -31.09 37.45 -1.48
C GLY A 335 -31.04 36.23 -2.41
N LEU A 336 -32.04 35.96 -3.25
CA LEU A 336 -31.92 34.86 -4.23
C LEU A 336 -31.11 35.30 -5.45
N ILE A 337 -29.89 34.76 -5.56
CA ILE A 337 -29.03 34.87 -6.73
C ILE A 337 -29.09 33.56 -7.51
N LYS A 338 -29.11 33.65 -8.84
CA LYS A 338 -28.88 32.49 -9.71
C LYS A 338 -27.57 32.71 -10.45
N ILE A 339 -26.63 31.78 -10.30
CA ILE A 339 -25.39 31.74 -11.06
C ILE A 339 -25.59 30.73 -12.18
N THR A 340 -25.46 31.17 -13.44
CA THR A 340 -25.37 30.27 -14.59
C THR A 340 -23.91 30.21 -15.01
N ARG A 341 -23.27 29.07 -14.76
CA ARG A 341 -21.86 28.82 -15.06
C ARG A 341 -21.73 28.07 -16.38
N THR A 342 -20.95 28.61 -17.31
CA THR A 342 -20.60 27.94 -18.57
C THR A 342 -19.18 27.44 -18.49
N TRP A 343 -18.98 26.14 -18.61
CA TRP A 343 -17.66 25.51 -18.69
C TRP A 343 -17.23 25.35 -20.15
N THR A 344 -15.96 25.67 -20.43
CA THR A 344 -15.30 25.36 -21.70
C THR A 344 -14.13 24.44 -21.41
N VAL A 345 -14.19 23.22 -21.91
CA VAL A 345 -13.12 22.23 -21.80
C VAL A 345 -12.36 22.21 -23.12
N LEU A 346 -11.05 22.38 -23.03
CA LEU A 346 -10.10 22.25 -24.12
C LEU A 346 -9.49 20.85 -24.05
N ASP A 347 -9.60 20.12 -25.15
CA ASP A 347 -8.91 18.85 -25.36
C ASP A 347 -7.65 19.10 -26.20
N TRP A 348 -6.48 18.88 -25.60
CA TRP A 348 -5.19 19.08 -26.26
C TRP A 348 -4.93 18.07 -27.38
N CYS A 349 -5.70 16.99 -27.45
CA CYS A 349 -5.59 15.97 -28.50
C CYS A 349 -6.40 16.28 -29.77
N THR A 350 -7.31 17.26 -29.73
CA THR A 350 -8.16 17.63 -30.88
C THR A 350 -7.84 19.02 -31.46
N GLY A 351 -6.84 19.71 -30.90
CA GLY A 351 -6.44 21.09 -31.23
C GLY A 351 -5.51 21.26 -32.43
#